data_AF-A0A7Y5WZD2-F1
#
_entry.id   AF-A0A7Y5WZD2-F1
#
_cell.length_a   1.000
_cell.length_b   1.000
_cell.length_c   1.000
_cell.angle_alpha   90.00
_cell.angle_beta   90.00
_cell.angle_gamma   90.00
#
_symmetry.space_group_name_H-M   'P 1'
#
loop_
_entity.id
_entity.type
_entity.pdbx_description
1 polymer ?
#
loop_
_entity_poly.entity_id
_entity_poly.type
_entity_poly.pdbx_seq_one_letter_code
_entity_poly.pdbx_strand_id
1 'polypeptide(L)'
;MESRSQVELPAHVEGPFEVFVNGVPQERGVDYDQLGRTLVFRDELAHEGRLGFWRWLSLFLGVAGTYRKNDTVDIVYTHRGTRTVASLQAERRSSSA
;
A
#
# COMPACT_ATOMS: atom_id res chain seq x y z
N MET A 1 -9.05 -0.37 18.88
CA MET A 1 -8.43 0.83 18.30
C MET A 1 -8.04 0.48 16.88
N GLU A 2 -8.81 0.95 15.89
CA GLU A 2 -8.46 0.77 14.48
C GLU A 2 -7.30 1.71 14.16
N SER A 3 -6.09 1.17 14.07
CA SER A 3 -4.94 1.95 13.60
C SER A 3 -5.02 2.03 12.09
N ARG A 4 -5.55 3.13 11.54
CA ARG A 4 -5.62 3.31 10.08
C ARG A 4 -4.30 3.90 9.59
N SER A 5 -3.61 3.13 8.74
CA SER A 5 -2.46 3.62 7.99
C SER A 5 -2.96 4.45 6.82
N GLN A 6 -2.29 5.57 6.54
CA GLN A 6 -2.63 6.42 5.41
C GLN A 6 -1.38 6.92 4.69
N VAL A 7 -1.55 7.24 3.41
CA VAL A 7 -0.49 7.84 2.61
C VAL A 7 -1.06 8.91 1.70
N GLU A 8 -0.32 10.00 1.49
CA GLU A 8 -0.71 11.07 0.57
C GLU A 8 -0.03 10.87 -0.79
N LEU A 9 -0.84 10.87 -1.85
CA LEU A 9 -0.35 10.82 -3.22
C LEU A 9 0.44 12.08 -3.55
N PRO A 10 1.63 11.98 -4.16
CA PRO A 10 2.40 13.13 -4.65
C PRO A 10 1.67 13.91 -5.74
N ALA A 11 1.83 15.24 -5.76
CA ALA A 11 1.09 16.19 -6.63
C ALA A 11 0.95 15.72 -8.09
N HIS A 12 2.03 15.16 -8.63
CA HIS A 12 2.21 14.72 -10.01
C HIS A 12 1.58 13.35 -10.36
N VAL A 13 1.04 12.62 -9.38
CA VAL A 13 0.26 11.40 -9.64
C VAL A 13 -1.13 11.84 -10.07
N GLU A 14 -1.31 11.89 -11.39
CA GLU A 14 -2.57 12.25 -12.05
C GLU A 14 -3.06 11.07 -12.88
N GLY A 15 -4.36 10.77 -12.80
CA GLY A 15 -4.98 9.67 -13.53
C GLY A 15 -4.90 8.32 -12.82
N PRO A 16 -5.08 7.20 -13.55
CA PRO A 16 -5.06 5.86 -12.99
C PRO A 16 -3.70 5.49 -12.39
N PHE A 17 -3.72 4.78 -11.27
CA PHE A 17 -2.54 4.26 -10.61
C PHE A 17 -2.81 2.92 -9.95
N GLU A 18 -1.74 2.15 -9.77
CA GLU A 18 -1.74 0.89 -9.03
C GLU A 18 -1.05 1.11 -7.69
N VAL A 19 -1.55 0.44 -6.65
CA VAL A 19 -1.02 0.55 -5.29
C VAL A 19 -0.43 -0.79 -4.91
N PHE A 20 0.81 -0.77 -4.43
CA PHE A 20 1.45 -1.94 -3.85
C PHE A 20 1.90 -1.62 -2.44
N VAL A 21 1.68 -2.52 -1.51
CA VAL A 21 2.24 -2.41 -0.16
C VAL A 21 3.27 -3.50 0.01
N ASN A 22 4.53 -3.12 0.19
CA ASN A 22 5.66 -4.04 0.29
C ASN A 22 5.68 -5.07 -0.87
N GLY A 23 5.29 -4.63 -2.07
CA GLY A 23 5.18 -5.45 -3.27
C GLY A 23 3.87 -6.26 -3.41
N VAL A 24 2.94 -6.20 -2.46
CA VAL A 24 1.60 -6.81 -2.59
C VAL A 24 0.69 -5.85 -3.36
N PRO A 25 0.05 -6.24 -4.47
CA PRO A 25 -0.98 -5.40 -5.09
C PRO A 25 -2.13 -5.17 -4.12
N GLN A 26 -2.68 -3.96 -4.12
CA GLN A 26 -3.80 -3.55 -3.28
C GLN A 26 -4.96 -3.06 -4.16
N GLU A 27 -6.17 -3.44 -3.80
CA GLU A 27 -7.39 -3.10 -4.52
C GLU A 27 -8.18 -2.00 -3.81
N ARG A 28 -8.60 -1.00 -4.59
CA ARG A 28 -9.44 0.10 -4.10
C ARG A 28 -10.83 -0.40 -3.73
N GLY A 29 -11.34 0.04 -2.58
CA GLY A 29 -12.65 -0.35 -2.05
C GLY A 29 -12.63 -1.70 -1.32
N VAL A 30 -11.57 -2.48 -1.49
CA VAL A 30 -11.30 -3.72 -0.76
C VAL A 30 -10.25 -3.46 0.32
N ASP A 31 -9.02 -3.11 -0.11
CA ASP A 31 -7.87 -2.94 0.78
C ASP A 31 -7.68 -1.47 1.23
N TYR A 32 -8.05 -0.50 0.38
CA TYR A 32 -7.94 0.92 0.70
C TYR A 32 -9.05 1.77 0.08
N ASP A 33 -9.34 2.90 0.72
CA ASP A 33 -10.15 3.99 0.17
C ASP A 33 -9.28 5.15 -0.31
N GLN A 34 -9.73 5.89 -1.33
CA GLN A 34 -9.13 7.17 -1.68
C GLN A 34 -10.06 8.31 -1.25
N LEU A 35 -9.56 9.16 -0.37
CA LEU A 35 -10.18 10.41 0.05
C LEU A 35 -9.39 11.57 -0.54
N GLY A 36 -9.84 12.10 -1.68
CA GLY A 36 -9.11 13.14 -2.41
C GLY A 36 -7.74 12.62 -2.88
N ARG A 37 -6.66 13.07 -2.24
CA ARG A 37 -5.28 12.62 -2.53
C ARG A 37 -4.74 11.65 -1.48
N THR A 38 -5.51 11.33 -0.46
CA THR A 38 -5.10 10.44 0.64
C THR A 38 -5.64 9.04 0.38
N LEU A 39 -4.77 8.04 0.47
CA LEU A 39 -5.18 6.64 0.53
C LEU A 39 -5.28 6.23 2.00
N VAL A 40 -6.41 5.66 2.38
CA VAL A 40 -6.70 5.19 3.74
C VAL A 40 -6.86 3.68 3.68
N PHE A 41 -5.95 2.94 4.32
CA PHE A 41 -5.98 1.49 4.33
C PHE A 41 -6.95 1.00 5.40
N ARG A 42 -7.79 0.02 5.04
CA ARG A 42 -8.94 -0.43 5.84
C ARG A 42 -8.57 -1.32 7.02
N ASP A 43 -7.33 -1.82 7.07
CA ASP A 43 -6.87 -2.73 8.11
C ASP A 43 -5.35 -2.63 8.29
N GLU A 44 -4.80 -3.30 9.33
CA GLU A 44 -3.35 -3.37 9.56
C GLU A 44 -2.62 -4.21 8.50
N LEU A 45 -2.69 -3.86 7.21
CA LEU A 45 -1.85 -4.39 6.11
C LEU A 45 -1.68 -5.92 6.04
N ALA A 46 -2.54 -6.67 6.70
CA ALA A 46 -2.44 -8.09 6.93
C ALA A 46 -3.85 -8.65 7.12
N HIS A 47 -4.63 -8.62 6.05
CA HIS A 47 -5.88 -9.38 6.01
C HIS A 47 -5.55 -10.86 5.87
N GLU A 48 -5.56 -11.55 7.00
CA GLU A 48 -5.48 -13.00 7.06
C GLU A 48 -6.81 -13.62 6.57
N GLY A 49 -6.99 -13.60 5.24
CA GLY A 49 -7.80 -14.52 4.46
C GLY A 49 -6.99 -15.80 4.18
N ARG A 50 -7.09 -16.73 5.12
CA ARG A 50 -6.09 -17.67 5.65
C ARG A 50 -5.46 -18.74 4.73
N LEU A 51 -5.65 -18.71 3.41
CA LEU A 51 -4.99 -19.67 2.48
C LEU A 51 -4.27 -19.02 1.28
N GLY A 52 -4.62 -17.80 0.87
CA GLY A 52 -3.96 -17.10 -0.26
C GLY A 52 -2.68 -16.36 0.13
N PHE A 53 -2.70 -15.69 1.27
CA PHE A 53 -1.56 -15.02 1.89
C PHE A 53 -0.37 -15.98 2.15
N TRP A 54 -0.63 -17.22 2.59
CA TRP A 54 0.39 -18.23 2.88
C TRP A 54 1.09 -18.81 1.63
N ARG A 55 0.50 -18.68 0.43
CA ARG A 55 1.16 -18.97 -0.87
C ARG A 55 1.92 -17.78 -1.44
N TRP A 56 1.43 -16.58 -1.21
CA TRP A 56 2.06 -15.36 -1.68
C TRP A 56 3.33 -15.02 -0.86
N LEU A 57 3.31 -15.24 0.47
CA LEU A 57 4.45 -15.06 1.38
C LEU A 57 5.62 -16.07 1.16
N SER A 58 5.35 -17.24 0.59
CA SER A 58 6.39 -18.25 0.36
C SER A 58 7.26 -17.97 -0.88
N LEU A 59 6.76 -17.21 -1.86
CA LEU A 59 7.56 -16.69 -2.98
C LEU A 59 8.43 -15.49 -2.57
N PHE A 60 7.95 -14.66 -1.64
CA PHE A 60 8.70 -13.57 -1.03
C PHE A 60 10.00 -14.06 -0.33
N LEU A 61 10.02 -15.26 0.25
CA LEU A 61 11.16 -15.82 1.02
C LEU A 61 12.32 -16.41 0.17
N GLY A 62 12.24 -16.37 -1.16
CA GLY A 62 13.32 -16.85 -2.04
C GLY A 62 14.37 -15.79 -2.43
N VAL A 63 14.06 -14.49 -2.24
CA VAL A 63 14.95 -13.37 -2.53
C VAL A 63 14.88 -12.39 -1.35
N ALA A 64 16.05 -11.93 -0.90
CA ALA A 64 16.31 -11.32 0.40
C ALA A 64 15.35 -10.20 0.88
N GLY A 65 15.09 -10.21 2.19
CA GLY A 65 15.00 -8.96 2.96
C GLY A 65 13.89 -8.89 4.00
N THR A 66 14.27 -9.07 5.27
CA THR A 66 13.47 -8.86 6.48
C THR A 66 12.62 -7.59 6.45
N TYR A 67 11.31 -7.75 6.68
CA TYR A 67 10.33 -6.69 6.85
C TYR A 67 10.79 -5.70 7.94
N ARG A 68 11.19 -4.50 7.52
CA ARG A 68 11.38 -3.36 8.41
C ARG A 68 9.98 -2.78 8.60
N LYS A 69 9.58 -2.53 9.85
CA LYS A 69 8.27 -2.03 10.34
C LYS A 69 7.71 -0.76 9.68
N ASN A 70 8.30 -0.28 8.59
CA ASN A 70 7.82 0.86 7.85
C ASN A 70 7.21 0.32 6.55
N ASP A 71 5.89 0.20 6.52
CA ASP A 71 5.18 -0.26 5.34
C ASP A 71 5.42 0.72 4.20
N THR A 72 6.09 0.22 3.16
CA THR A 72 6.39 0.99 1.97
C THR A 72 5.21 0.82 1.02
N VAL A 73 4.63 1.94 0.59
CA VAL A 73 3.55 2.00 -0.37
C VAL A 73 4.12 2.47 -1.70
N ASP A 74 4.18 1.58 -2.68
CA ASP A 74 4.60 1.90 -4.03
C ASP A 74 3.39 2.25 -4.88
N ILE A 75 3.39 3.45 -5.43
CA ILE A 75 2.37 3.93 -6.35
C ILE A 75 2.95 3.87 -7.76
N VAL A 76 2.34 3.06 -8.62
CA VAL A 76 2.73 2.96 -10.03
C VAL A 76 1.74 3.74 -10.88
N TYR A 77 2.24 4.71 -11.63
CA TYR A 77 1.41 5.64 -12.40
C TYR A 77 2.07 6.00 -13.74
N THR A 78 1.30 6.62 -14.63
CA THR A 78 1.81 7.14 -15.90
C THR A 78 2.01 8.64 -15.80
N HIS A 79 3.24 9.09 -16.04
CA HIS A 79 3.58 10.50 -16.12
C HIS A 79 4.17 10.80 -17.49
N ARG A 80 3.51 11.69 -18.26
CA ARG A 80 3.93 12.08 -19.62
C ARG A 80 4.19 10.87 -20.53
N GLY A 81 3.31 9.86 -20.48
CA GLY A 81 3.42 8.64 -21.27
C GLY A 81 4.45 7.62 -20.76
N THR A 82 5.14 7.89 -19.64
CA THR A 82 6.14 6.98 -19.04
C THR A 82 5.60 6.35 -17.76
N ARG A 83 5.77 5.03 -17.59
CA ARG A 83 5.43 4.34 -16.33
C ARG A 83 6.48 4.66 -15.27
N THR A 84 6.04 5.14 -14.12
CA THR A 84 6.90 5.61 -13.03
C THR A 84 6.38 5.07 -11.69
N VAL A 85 7.28 4.93 -10.73
CA VAL A 85 6.98 4.48 -9.36
C VAL A 85 7.30 5.60 -8.38
N ALA A 86 6.38 5.87 -7.46
CA ALA A 86 6.62 6.69 -6.29
C ALA A 86 6.51 5.82 -5.03
N SER A 87 7.60 5.69 -4.29
CA SER A 87 7.63 4.95 -3.03
C SER A 87 7.38 5.90 -1.87
N LEU A 88 6.35 5.59 -1.09
CA LEU A 88 5.85 6.40 0.01
C LEU A 88 5.89 5.59 1.31
N GLN A 89 5.93 6.27 2.44
CA GLN A 89 5.86 5.63 3.74
C GLN A 89 4.44 5.79 4.28
N ALA A 90 3.82 4.67 4.68
CA ALA A 90 2.51 4.75 5.32
C ALA A 90 2.67 5.37 6.71
N GLU A 91 1.99 6.48 6.95
CA GLU A 91 1.94 7.09 8.27
C GLU A 91 0.80 6.45 9.08
N ARG A 92 1.13 5.94 10.26
CA ARG A 92 0.12 5.46 11.21
C ARG A 92 -0.48 6.68 11.92
N ARG A 93 -1.72 7.04 11.57
CA ARG A 93 -2.47 8.01 12.36
C ARG A 93 -3.21 7.28 13.47
N SER A 94 -2.71 7.39 14.68
CA SER A 94 -3.44 7.01 15.89
C SER A 94 -4.64 7.95 16.02
N SER A 95 -5.87 7.49 15.81
CA SER A 95 -7.03 8.29 16.19
C SER A 95 -7.09 8.30 17.72
N SER A 96 -6.68 9.40 18.35
CA SER A 96 -6.96 9.67 19.76
C SER A 96 -8.48 9.86 19.92
N ALA A 97 -9.11 8.91 20.61
CA ALA A 97 -10.45 9.09 21.18
C ALA A 97 -10.37 9.95 22.45
#